data_AF-A0A7R8WTF8-F1
#
_entry.id   AF-A0A7R8WTF8-F1
#
_cell.length_a   1.000
_cell.length_b   1.000
_cell.length_c   1.000
_cell.angle_alpha   90.00
_cell.angle_beta   90.00
_cell.angle_gamma   90.00
#
_symmetry.space_group_name_H-M   'P 1'
#
loop_
_entity.id
_entity.type
_entity.pdbx_description
1 polymer ?
#
loop_
_entity_poly.entity_id
_entity_poly.type
_entity_poly.pdbx_seq_one_letter_code
_entity_poly.pdbx_strand_id
1 'polypeptide(L)'
;MTTPILTAYGTASSAATLPVTMRTLEEEVKVDPKVSNFVLPLGATINMDASLAAMGAAAIPGAGLVTMGIVLKAVGLPLDAIGIILAVDALLDQFRTAINVWGDATAAY
;
A
#
# COMPACT_ATOMS: atom_id res chain seq x y z
N MET A 1 16.47 -7.86 -1.95
CA MET A 1 15.38 -6.92 -1.53
C MET A 1 15.03 -5.81 -2.53
N THR A 2 15.91 -5.42 -3.44
CA THR A 2 15.61 -4.36 -4.44
C THR A 2 14.49 -4.74 -5.40
N THR A 3 14.44 -5.99 -5.85
CA THR A 3 13.46 -6.46 -6.83
C THR A 3 12.01 -6.38 -6.32
N PRO A 4 11.65 -6.91 -5.13
CA PRO A 4 10.31 -6.75 -4.57
C PRO A 4 9.86 -5.29 -4.45
N ILE A 5 10.74 -4.40 -3.99
CA ILE A 5 10.44 -2.97 -3.80
C ILE A 5 10.17 -2.29 -5.15
N LEU A 6 10.97 -2.59 -6.17
CA LEU A 6 10.77 -2.02 -7.50
C LEU A 6 9.49 -2.56 -8.15
N THR A 7 9.19 -3.84 -7.98
CA THR A 7 7.92 -4.44 -8.42
C THR A 7 6.73 -3.80 -7.69
N ALA A 8 6.85 -3.53 -6.39
CA ALA A 8 5.80 -2.89 -5.58
C ALA A 8 5.53 -1.46 -6.07
N TYR A 9 6.59 -0.70 -6.32
CA TYR A 9 6.47 0.64 -6.87
C TYR A 9 5.84 0.65 -8.26
N GLY A 10 6.24 -0.28 -9.14
CA GLY A 10 5.73 -0.36 -10.51
C GLY A 10 4.28 -0.86 -10.61
N THR A 11 3.84 -1.70 -9.68
CA THR A 11 2.50 -2.33 -9.72
C THR A 11 1.49 -1.71 -8.75
N ALA A 12 1.95 -0.91 -7.77
CA ALA A 12 1.13 -0.41 -6.66
C ALA A 12 0.32 -1.53 -5.96
N SER A 13 0.83 -2.76 -5.93
CA SER A 13 0.13 -3.91 -5.37
C SER A 13 1.03 -4.79 -4.50
N SER A 14 0.74 -4.84 -3.20
CA SER A 14 1.44 -5.72 -2.25
C SER A 14 1.21 -7.20 -2.59
N ALA A 15 -0.01 -7.59 -2.98
CA ALA A 15 -0.32 -8.96 -3.36
C ALA A 15 0.43 -9.42 -4.62
N ALA A 16 0.57 -8.56 -5.63
CA ALA A 16 1.33 -8.86 -6.84
C ALA A 16 2.83 -9.10 -6.55
N THR A 17 3.35 -8.49 -5.48
CA THR A 17 4.75 -8.62 -5.07
C THR A 17 5.02 -9.82 -4.17
N LEU A 18 3.99 -10.48 -3.66
CA LEU A 18 4.13 -11.57 -2.68
C LEU A 18 5.06 -12.69 -3.17
N PRO A 19 4.94 -13.22 -4.41
CA PRO A 19 5.80 -14.31 -4.87
C PRO A 19 7.28 -13.89 -5.00
N VAL A 20 7.54 -12.67 -5.47
CA VAL A 20 8.91 -12.15 -5.60
C VAL A 20 9.51 -11.82 -4.24
N THR A 21 8.70 -11.37 -3.29
CA THR A 21 9.13 -11.08 -1.90
C THR A 21 9.50 -12.37 -1.17
N MET A 22 8.65 -13.41 -1.25
CA MET A 22 8.92 -14.74 -0.70
C MET A 22 10.23 -15.32 -1.25
N ARG A 23 10.38 -15.32 -2.58
CA ARG A 23 11.58 -15.83 -3.24
C ARG A 23 12.83 -15.08 -2.80
N THR A 24 12.79 -13.75 -2.77
CA THR A 24 13.93 -12.93 -2.32
C THR A 24 14.29 -13.22 -0.85
N LEU A 25 13.30 -13.36 0.04
CA LEU A 25 13.58 -13.66 1.46
C LEU A 25 14.15 -15.06 1.68
N GLU A 26 13.66 -16.06 0.96
CA GLU A 26 14.13 -17.45 1.08
C GLU A 26 15.48 -17.68 0.39
N GLU A 27 15.68 -17.12 -0.80
CA GLU A 27 16.87 -17.39 -1.63
C GLU A 27 18.03 -16.44 -1.32
N GLU A 28 17.77 -15.14 -1.17
CA GLU A 28 18.82 -14.13 -0.94
C GLU A 28 19.08 -13.91 0.55
N VAL A 29 18.03 -13.77 1.35
CA VAL A 29 18.11 -13.40 2.78
C VAL A 29 18.16 -14.63 3.70
N LYS A 30 17.82 -15.81 3.19
CA LYS A 30 17.84 -17.11 3.91
C LYS A 30 16.89 -17.17 5.11
N VAL A 31 15.74 -16.50 5.04
CA VAL A 31 14.66 -16.64 6.02
C VAL A 31 14.02 -18.03 5.90
N ASP A 32 13.59 -18.61 7.03
CA ASP A 32 12.90 -19.89 7.06
C ASP A 32 11.58 -19.80 6.24
N PRO A 33 11.36 -20.70 5.27
CA PRO A 33 10.13 -20.72 4.46
C PRO A 33 8.84 -20.76 5.30
N LYS A 34 8.86 -21.32 6.51
CA LYS A 34 7.69 -21.32 7.39
C LYS A 34 7.34 -19.93 7.89
N VAL A 35 8.35 -19.08 8.12
CA VAL A 35 8.16 -17.70 8.56
C VAL A 35 7.69 -16.85 7.39
N SER A 36 8.34 -16.94 6.22
CA SER A 36 7.94 -16.19 5.02
C SER A 36 6.49 -16.51 4.58
N ASN A 37 6.11 -17.79 4.57
CA ASN A 37 4.79 -18.25 4.16
C ASN A 37 3.66 -17.87 5.14
N PHE A 38 4.00 -17.53 6.38
CA PHE A 38 3.02 -17.09 7.37
C PHE A 38 2.96 -15.56 7.46
N VAL A 39 4.11 -14.91 7.63
CA VAL A 39 4.21 -13.47 7.92
C VAL A 39 3.85 -12.63 6.70
N LEU A 40 4.33 -12.98 5.50
CA LEU A 40 4.16 -12.12 4.32
C LEU A 40 2.71 -12.05 3.81
N PRO A 41 1.95 -13.16 3.69
CA PRO A 41 0.55 -13.08 3.28
C PRO A 41 -0.30 -12.33 4.31
N LEU A 42 -0.04 -12.55 5.60
CA LEU A 42 -0.75 -11.89 6.68
C LEU A 42 -0.44 -10.38 6.71
N GLY A 43 0.83 -10.00 6.60
CA GLY A 43 1.29 -8.61 6.55
C GLY A 43 0.70 -7.85 5.37
N ALA A 44 0.68 -8.45 4.18
CA ALA A 44 0.11 -7.84 2.99
C ALA A 44 -1.39 -7.51 3.16
N THR A 45 -2.17 -8.41 3.78
CA THR A 45 -3.60 -8.15 4.04
C THR A 45 -3.79 -7.11 5.14
N ILE A 46 -3.08 -7.21 6.27
CA ILE A 46 -3.22 -6.26 7.38
C ILE A 46 -2.81 -4.85 6.95
N ASN A 47 -1.73 -4.71 6.18
CA ASN A 47 -1.27 -3.40 5.71
C ASN A 47 -2.23 -2.76 4.70
N MET A 48 -2.87 -3.57 3.86
CA MET A 48 -3.96 -3.09 2.99
C MET A 48 -5.15 -2.60 3.81
N ASP A 49 -5.63 -3.39 4.77
CA ASP A 49 -6.76 -3.03 5.63
C ASP A 49 -6.44 -1.80 6.49
N ALA A 50 -5.24 -1.71 7.04
CA ALA A 50 -4.78 -0.57 7.84
C ALA A 50 -4.70 0.72 6.99
N SER A 51 -4.23 0.61 5.74
CA SER A 51 -4.19 1.75 4.81
C SER A 51 -5.61 2.24 4.47
N LEU A 52 -6.54 1.31 4.24
CA LEU A 52 -7.94 1.63 3.99
C LEU A 52 -8.62 2.26 5.22
N ALA A 53 -8.33 1.74 6.42
CA ALA A 53 -8.85 2.26 7.67
C ALA A 53 -8.28 3.65 8.02
N ALA A 54 -6.97 3.86 7.81
CA ALA A 54 -6.30 5.13 8.08
C ALA A 54 -6.82 6.27 7.21
N MET A 55 -7.25 5.97 5.97
CA MET A 55 -7.91 6.96 5.13
C MET A 55 -9.31 7.36 5.61
N GLY A 56 -9.91 6.64 6.57
CA GLY A 56 -11.08 7.03 7.38
C GLY A 56 -12.43 7.24 6.66
N ALA A 57 -12.40 7.56 5.37
CA ALA A 57 -13.54 7.82 4.49
C ALA A 57 -13.43 7.07 3.15
N ALA A 58 -12.24 6.60 2.78
CA ALA A 58 -11.97 5.93 1.50
C ALA A 58 -12.29 4.42 1.48
N ALA A 59 -12.68 3.83 2.62
CA ALA A 59 -12.99 2.39 2.72
C ALA A 59 -14.22 1.97 1.89
N ILE A 60 -15.06 2.93 1.48
CA ILE A 60 -16.16 2.69 0.54
C ILE A 60 -15.78 3.36 -0.79
N PRO A 61 -15.78 2.63 -1.91
CA PRO A 61 -15.56 3.22 -3.23
C PRO A 61 -16.47 4.44 -3.44
N GLY A 62 -15.87 5.63 -3.59
CA GLY A 62 -16.58 6.90 -3.77
C GLY A 62 -16.90 7.69 -2.49
N ALA A 63 -16.92 7.10 -1.29
CA ALA A 63 -17.17 7.86 -0.06
C ALA A 63 -16.01 8.80 0.31
N GLY A 64 -14.78 8.41 -0.02
CA GLY A 64 -13.60 9.27 0.17
C GLY A 64 -13.72 10.57 -0.62
N LEU A 65 -14.26 10.52 -1.84
CA LEU A 65 -14.51 11.69 -2.68
C LEU A 65 -15.62 12.58 -2.10
N VAL A 66 -16.66 11.98 -1.53
CA VAL A 66 -17.77 12.70 -0.89
C VAL A 66 -17.26 13.46 0.34
N THR A 67 -16.51 12.81 1.23
CA THR A 67 -15.95 13.46 2.41
C THR A 67 -14.93 14.54 2.03
N MET A 68 -14.11 14.30 1.00
CA MET A 68 -13.19 15.32 0.46
C MET A 68 -13.95 16.55 -0.08
N GLY A 69 -15.05 16.34 -0.79
CA GLY A 69 -15.91 17.42 -1.27
C GLY A 69 -16.54 18.24 -0.14
N ILE A 70 -16.93 17.59 0.97
CA ILE A 70 -17.42 18.28 2.17
C ILE A 70 -16.31 19.16 2.77
N VAL A 71 -15.09 18.63 2.91
CA VAL A 71 -13.94 19.37 3.49
C VAL A 71 -13.56 20.56 2.61
N LEU A 72 -13.39 20.36 1.30
CA LEU A 72 -13.03 21.44 0.38
C LEU A 72 -14.06 22.56 0.40
N LYS A 73 -15.35 22.21 0.40
CA LYS A 73 -16.44 23.19 0.51
C LYS A 73 -16.42 23.92 1.86
N ALA A 74 -16.09 23.24 2.95
CA ALA A 74 -16.00 23.85 4.28
C ALA A 74 -14.86 24.86 4.40
N VAL A 75 -13.73 24.64 3.72
CA VAL A 75 -12.58 25.57 3.70
C VAL A 75 -12.61 26.57 2.54
N GLY A 76 -13.68 26.57 1.73
CA GLY A 76 -13.86 27.50 0.61
C GLY A 76 -13.00 27.20 -0.63
N LEU A 77 -12.51 25.97 -0.79
CA LEU A 77 -11.74 25.53 -1.95
C LEU A 77 -12.64 24.98 -3.07
N PRO A 78 -12.26 25.15 -4.34
CA PRO A 78 -13.01 24.62 -5.48
C PRO A 78 -12.97 23.09 -5.51
N LEU A 79 -14.08 22.46 -5.89
CA LEU A 79 -14.19 21.00 -6.01
C LEU A 79 -13.29 20.41 -7.11
N ASP A 80 -12.88 21.23 -8.09
CA ASP A 80 -11.93 20.84 -9.13
C ASP A 80 -10.55 20.44 -8.55
N ALA A 81 -10.22 20.90 -7.34
CA ALA A 81 -9.00 20.52 -6.62
C ALA A 81 -8.93 19.01 -6.28
N ILE A 82 -10.06 18.31 -6.24
CA ILE A 82 -10.12 16.85 -6.03
C ILE A 82 -9.31 16.13 -7.11
N GLY A 83 -9.35 16.60 -8.36
CA GLY A 83 -8.60 15.98 -9.46
C GLY A 83 -7.08 15.99 -9.23
N ILE A 84 -6.54 17.08 -8.70
CA ILE A 84 -5.11 17.20 -8.36
C ILE A 84 -4.77 16.28 -7.19
N ILE A 85 -5.64 16.22 -6.17
CA ILE A 85 -5.45 15.35 -5.01
C ILE A 85 -5.42 13.88 -5.43
N LEU A 86 -6.33 13.44 -6.30
CA LEU A 86 -6.34 12.06 -6.80
C LEU A 86 -5.12 11.72 -7.65
N ALA A 87 -4.64 12.68 -8.46
CA ALA A 87 -3.43 12.49 -9.24
C ALA A 87 -2.20 12.30 -8.34
N VAL A 88 -2.11 13.05 -7.23
CA VAL A 88 -1.04 12.90 -6.25
C VAL A 88 -1.21 11.61 -5.43
N ASP A 89 -2.44 11.25 -5.05
CA ASP A 89 -2.72 10.03 -4.28
C ASP A 89 -2.29 8.77 -5.06
N ALA A 90 -2.54 8.72 -6.37
CA ALA A 90 -2.08 7.61 -7.21
C ALA A 90 -0.55 7.43 -7.20
N LEU A 91 0.21 8.54 -7.10
CA LEU A 91 1.66 8.50 -6.95
C LEU A 91 2.07 8.09 -5.52
N LEU A 92 1.41 8.64 -4.51
CA LEU A 92 1.69 8.32 -3.11
C LEU A 92 1.35 6.86 -2.77
N ASP A 93 0.38 6.26 -3.45
CA ASP A 93 -0.01 4.87 -3.29
C ASP A 93 1.10 3.90 -3.75
N GLN A 94 1.85 4.26 -4.80
CA GLN A 94 3.04 3.51 -5.23
C GLN A 94 4.11 3.47 -4.13
N PHE A 95 4.37 4.61 -3.47
CA PHE A 95 5.30 4.70 -2.35
C PHE A 95 4.80 3.95 -1.12
N ARG A 96 3.51 4.07 -0.79
CA ARG A 96 2.88 3.35 0.33
C ARG A 96 3.01 1.84 0.16
N THR A 97 2.73 1.35 -1.04
CA THR A 97 2.90 -0.08 -1.39
C THR A 97 4.34 -0.54 -1.19
N ALA A 98 5.32 0.23 -1.68
CA ALA A 98 6.74 -0.12 -1.54
C ALA A 98 7.18 -0.18 -0.08
N ILE A 99 6.72 0.77 0.76
CA ILE A 99 7.01 0.79 2.20
C ILE A 99 6.35 -0.40 2.91
N ASN A 100 5.10 -0.74 2.58
CA ASN A 100 4.40 -1.87 3.18
C ASN A 100 5.12 -3.20 2.88
N VAL A 101 5.54 -3.42 1.63
CA VAL A 101 6.30 -4.64 1.25
C VAL A 101 7.64 -4.71 1.97
N TRP A 102 8.33 -3.57 2.13
CA TRP A 102 9.57 -3.53 2.89
C TRP A 102 9.36 -3.80 4.38
N GLY A 103 8.29 -3.26 4.97
CA GLY A 103 7.89 -3.52 6.35
C GLY A 103 7.57 -5.00 6.59
N ASP A 104 6.80 -5.63 5.70
CA ASP A 104 6.48 -7.07 5.79
C ASP A 104 7.72 -7.95 5.66
N ALA A 105 8.63 -7.58 4.76
CA ALA A 105 9.90 -8.28 4.60
C ALA A 105 10.80 -8.14 5.84
N THR A 106 10.78 -6.97 6.49
CA THR A 106 11.53 -6.72 7.74
C THR A 106 10.90 -7.46 8.92
N ALA A 107 9.57 -7.58 8.97
CA ALA A 107 8.87 -8.34 10.00
C ALA A 107 9.09 -9.86 9.88
N ALA A 108 9.38 -10.36 8.68
CA ALA A 108 9.69 -11.76 8.42
C ALA A 108 11.16 -12.12 8.64
N TYR A 109 12.06 -11.14 8.70
CA TYR A 109 13.49 -11.31 8.96
C TYR A 109 13.76 -11.56 10.45
#